data_AF-A0AAV6AMJ4-F1
#
_entry.id   AF-A0AAV6AMJ4-F1
#
_cell.length_a   1.000
_cell.length_b   1.000
_cell.length_c   1.000
_cell.angle_alpha   90.00
_cell.angle_beta   90.00
_cell.angle_gamma   90.00
#
_symmetry.space_group_name_H-M   'P 1'
#
loop_
_entity.id
_entity.type
_entity.pdbx_description
1 polymer ?
#
loop_
_entity_poly.entity_id
_entity_poly.type
_entity_poly.pdbx_seq_one_letter_code
_entity_poly.pdbx_strand_id
1 'polypeptide(L)' 'MVMDAVSTHIGGADMSREEHLQVLKEKHAGLEDLIRQEEMRPLPDTGLITQLKRQKLRLKDEMMEIADGGSRH' A
#
# COMPACT_ATOMS: atom_id res chain seq x y z
N MET A 1 7.98 -10.97 32.03
CA MET A 1 7.58 -10.44 30.72
C MET A 1 8.83 -10.25 29.90
N VAL A 2 9.14 -11.21 29.03
CA VAL A 2 10.23 -11.10 28.06
C VAL A 2 9.60 -10.58 26.76
N MET A 3 9.64 -9.27 26.60
CA MET A 3 9.40 -8.53 25.36
C MET A 3 10.67 -7.68 25.27
N ASP A 4 11.52 -7.70 24.24
CA ASP A 4 11.31 -7.96 22.83
C ASP A 4 12.60 -8.57 22.27
N ALA A 5 12.44 -9.54 21.36
CA ALA A 5 13.53 -10.02 20.54
C ALA A 5 13.93 -8.90 19.58
N VAL A 6 14.93 -8.09 19.94
CA VAL A 6 15.62 -7.21 18.98
C VAL A 6 16.47 -8.09 18.07
N SER A 7 15.81 -8.71 17.10
CA SER A 7 16.44 -9.44 16.01
C SER A 7 17.06 -8.40 15.06
N THR A 8 18.26 -7.94 15.40
CA THR A 8 19.08 -7.11 14.52
C THR A 8 19.59 -7.99 13.39
N HIS A 9 18.96 -7.94 12.22
CA HIS A 9 19.51 -8.46 10.99
C HIS A 9 19.95 -7.28 10.12
N ILE A 10 21.27 -7.15 9.94
CA ILE A 10 21.90 -6.21 9.04
C ILE A 10 21.59 -6.68 7.60
N GLY A 11 20.75 -5.93 6.89
CA GLY A 11 20.42 -6.19 5.48
C GLY A 11 20.10 -4.91 4.75
N GLY A 12 21.08 -4.28 4.09
CA GLY A 12 20.89 -3.04 3.31
C GLY A 12 19.92 -3.16 2.14
N ALA A 13 19.49 -4.36 1.76
CA ALA A 13 18.45 -4.61 0.76
C ALA A 13 17.02 -4.64 1.36
N ASP A 14 16.89 -4.99 2.65
CA ASP A 14 15.59 -5.16 3.31
C ASP A 14 15.00 -3.79 3.71
N MET A 15 15.86 -2.87 4.16
CA MET A 15 15.49 -1.45 4.40
C MET A 15 14.85 -0.80 3.17
N SER A 16 15.45 -0.97 1.99
CA SER A 16 14.90 -0.41 0.75
C SER A 16 13.55 -1.01 0.36
N ARG A 17 13.33 -2.30 0.66
CA ARG A 17 12.06 -3.00 0.39
C ARG A 17 10.97 -2.54 1.35
N GLU A 18 11.28 -2.40 2.62
CA GLU A 18 10.37 -1.86 3.64
C GLU A 18 10.00 -0.41 3.35
N GLU A 19 10.98 0.43 2.98
CA GLU A 19 10.74 1.81 2.52
C GLU A 19 9.83 1.84 1.29
N HIS A 20 10.06 0.96 0.32
CA HIS A 20 9.21 0.88 -0.87
C HIS A 20 7.77 0.48 -0.51
N LEU A 21 7.60 -0.53 0.36
CA LEU A 21 6.29 -0.93 0.87
C LEU A 21 5.60 0.20 1.64
N GLN A 22 6.34 0.96 2.44
CA GLN A 22 5.82 2.08 3.20
C GLN A 22 5.27 3.17 2.27
N VAL A 23 6.03 3.54 1.23
CA VAL A 23 5.58 4.51 0.22
C VAL A 23 4.31 4.03 -0.51
N LEU A 24 4.24 2.73 -0.87
CA LEU A 24 3.05 2.17 -1.51
C LEU A 24 1.83 2.16 -0.58
N LYS A 25 2.02 1.86 0.70
CA LYS A 25 0.97 1.93 1.73
C LYS A 25 0.43 3.35 1.88
N GLU A 26 1.30 4.35 1.92
CA GLU A 26 0.90 5.76 2.00
C GLU A 26 0.09 6.18 0.78
N LYS A 27 0.54 5.84 -0.42
CA LYS A 27 -0.21 6.10 -1.66
C LYS A 27 -1.58 5.39 -1.65
N HIS A 28 -1.63 4.14 -1.21
CA HIS A 28 -2.87 3.38 -1.11
C HIS A 28 -3.85 4.01 -0.10
N ALA A 29 -3.36 4.45 1.06
CA ALA A 29 -4.17 5.17 2.06
C ALA A 29 -4.72 6.48 1.48
N GLY A 30 -3.89 7.25 0.76
CA GLY A 30 -4.32 8.48 0.09
C GLY A 30 -5.43 8.24 -0.94
N LEU A 31 -5.35 7.16 -1.72
CA LEU A 31 -6.42 6.79 -2.65
C LEU A 31 -7.72 6.42 -1.91
N GLU A 32 -7.63 5.75 -0.76
CA GLU A 32 -8.81 5.43 0.07
C GLU A 32 -9.49 6.69 0.60
N ASP A 33 -8.69 7.67 1.04
CA ASP A 33 -9.20 8.97 1.48
C ASP A 33 -9.90 9.71 0.34
N LEU A 34 -9.31 9.75 -0.86
CA LEU A 34 -9.91 10.37 -2.03
C LEU A 34 -11.22 9.68 -2.44
N ILE A 35 -11.27 8.35 -2.41
CA ILE A 35 -12.51 7.59 -2.67
C ILE A 35 -13.59 7.97 -1.67
N ARG A 36 -13.26 7.97 -0.37
CA ARG A 36 -14.21 8.32 0.70
C ARG A 36 -14.72 9.75 0.54
N GLN A 37 -13.84 10.70 0.26
CA GLN A 37 -14.21 12.09 0.02
C GLN A 37 -15.17 12.22 -1.16
N GLU A 38 -14.89 11.54 -2.27
CA GLU A 38 -15.74 11.58 -3.47
C GLU A 38 -17.10 10.90 -3.23
N GLU A 39 -17.13 9.76 -2.53
CA GLU A 39 -18.37 9.05 -2.17
C GLU A 39 -19.28 9.85 -1.23
N MET A 40 -18.71 10.74 -0.41
CA MET A 40 -19.47 11.63 0.49
C MET A 40 -20.03 12.87 -0.22
N ARG A 41 -19.66 13.14 -1.48
CA ARG A 41 -20.17 14.29 -2.20
C ARG A 41 -21.67 14.12 -2.50
N PRO A 42 -22.48 15.20 -2.46
CA PRO A 42 -23.90 15.16 -2.77
C PRO A 42 -24.22 14.60 -4.18
N LEU A 43 -23.28 14.74 -5.11
CA LEU A 43 -23.34 14.13 -6.43
C LEU A 43 -21.97 13.49 -6.73
N PRO A 44 -21.78 12.20 -6.40
CA PRO A 44 -20.50 11.54 -6.54
C PRO A 44 -20.17 11.28 -8.01
N ASP A 45 -18.92 11.53 -8.41
CA ASP A 45 -18.40 11.12 -9.71
C ASP A 45 -18.02 9.63 -9.68
N THR A 46 -18.94 8.80 -10.18
CA THR A 46 -18.77 7.34 -10.24
C THR A 46 -17.63 6.92 -11.16
N GLY A 47 -17.31 7.72 -12.19
CA GLY A 47 -16.18 7.49 -13.09
C GLY A 47 -14.87 7.68 -12.36
N LEU A 48 -14.73 8.79 -11.63
CA LEU A 48 -13.57 9.08 -10.79
C LEU A 48 -13.40 8.02 -9.69
N ILE A 49 -14.47 7.67 -8.96
CA ILE A 49 -14.43 6.62 -7.93
C ILE A 49 -13.95 5.28 -8.53
N THR A 50 -14.42 4.92 -9.71
CA THR A 50 -13.99 3.69 -10.39
C THR A 50 -12.52 3.73 -10.76
N GLN A 51 -12.03 4.86 -11.26
CA GLN A 51 -10.62 5.05 -11.58
C GLN A 51 -9.73 4.95 -10.31
N LEU A 52 -10.12 5.62 -9.23
CA LEU A 52 -9.41 5.59 -7.95
C LEU A 52 -9.38 4.17 -7.37
N LYS A 53 -10.51 3.44 -7.39
CA LYS A 53 -10.57 2.04 -6.93
C LYS A 53 -9.67 1.11 -7.75
N ARG A 54 -9.57 1.32 -9.07
CA ARG A 54 -8.64 0.56 -9.93
C ARG A 54 -7.18 0.86 -9.59
N GLN A 55 -6.84 2.12 -9.35
CA GLN A 55 -5.49 2.50 -8.93
C GLN A 55 -5.13 1.89 -7.57
N LYS A 56 -6.08 1.93 -6.61
CA LYS A 56 -5.93 1.30 -5.30
C LYS A 56 -5.66 -0.20 -5.41
N LEU A 57 -6.40 -0.89 -6.28
CA LEU A 57 -6.21 -2.34 -6.52
C LEU A 57 -4.80 -2.64 -7.06
N ARG A 58 -4.31 -1.84 -8.01
CA ARG A 58 -2.95 -2.00 -8.55
C ARG A 58 -1.86 -1.84 -7.49
N LEU A 59 -1.97 -0.82 -6.62
CA LEU A 59 -1.02 -0.63 -5.53
C LEU A 59 -1.06 -1.80 -4.53
N LYS A 60 -2.26 -2.35 -4.28
CA LYS A 60 -2.41 -3.53 -3.43
C LYS A 60 -1.70 -4.74 -4.03
N ASP A 61 -1.86 -4.98 -5.33
CA ASP A 61 -1.20 -6.08 -6.03
C ASP A 61 0.33 -5.92 -6.02
N GLU A 62 0.83 -4.71 -6.27
CA GLU A 62 2.27 -4.37 -6.21
C GLU A 62 2.85 -4.56 -4.79
N MET A 63 2.13 -4.12 -3.76
CA MET A 63 2.52 -4.39 -2.37
C MET A 63 2.55 -5.89 -2.06
N MET A 64 1.63 -6.67 -2.61
CA MET A 64 1.62 -8.13 -2.42
C MET A 64 2.82 -8.78 -3.11
N GLU A 65 3.15 -8.37 -4.34
CA GLU A 65 4.32 -8.86 -5.07
C GLU A 65 5.62 -8.56 -4.31
N ILE A 66 5.76 -7.32 -3.83
CA ILE A 66 6.93 -6.92 -3.05
C ILE A 66 6.94 -7.63 -1.70
N ALA A 67 5.79 -7.83 -1.03
CA ALA A 67 5.72 -8.50 0.27
C ALA A 67 5.98 -10.03 0.18
N ASP A 68 5.57 -10.67 -0.91
CA ASP A 68 5.84 -12.09 -1.20
C ASP A 68 7.30 -12.36 -1.61
N GLY A 69 8.06 -11.30 -1.90
CA GLY A 69 9.50 -11.40 -2.16
C GLY A 69 9.81 -11.86 -3.58
N GLY A 70 8.96 -11.49 -4.55
CA GLY A 70 9.24 -11.73 -5.96
C GLY A 70 9.31 -13.22 -6.34
N SER A 71 8.65 -14.12 -5.60
CA SER A 71 8.65 -15.55 -5.93
C SER A 71 7.62 -15.91 -7.00
N ARG A 72 7.63 -15.16 -8.11
CA ARG A 72 6.98 -15.54 -9.37
C ARG A 72 7.83 -15.04 -10.54
N HIS A 73 8.88 -15.79 -10.87
CA HIS A 73 9.18 -16.40 -12.18
C HIS A 73 10.50 -17.15 -12.10
#